data_AF-A0A6L4AZJ7-F1
#
_entry.id   AF-A0A6L4AZJ7-F1
#
_cell.length_a   1.000
_cell.length_b   1.000
_cell.length_c   1.000
_cell.angle_alpha   90.00
_cell.angle_beta   90.00
_cell.angle_gamma   90.00
#
_symmetry.space_group_name_H-M   'P 1'
#
loop_
_entity.id
_entity.type
_entity.pdbx_description
1 polymer ?
#
loop_
_entity_poly.entity_id
_entity_poly.type
_entity_poly.pdbx_seq_one_letter_code
_entity_poly.pdbx_strand_id
1 'polypeptide(L)' 'MKPFPSADRDALPDSPRPVSLHPAWLTLIRLCREIGHGEIERLRIEDGLPVLAEVTRKKVRLT' A
#
# COMPACT_ATOMS: atom_id res chain seq x y z
N MET A 1 9.01 -35.68 37.27
CA MET A 1 9.25 -35.47 35.82
C MET A 1 7.92 -35.18 35.15
N LYS A 2 7.68 -33.94 34.70
CA LYS A 2 6.55 -33.61 33.82
C LYS A 2 7.07 -33.62 32.37
N PRO A 3 6.32 -34.15 31.40
CA PRO A 3 6.76 -34.13 30.01
C PRO A 3 6.73 -32.69 29.48
N PHE A 4 7.75 -32.33 28.70
CA PHE A 4 7.77 -31.09 27.93
C PHE A 4 6.67 -31.16 26.84
N PRO A 5 5.78 -30.17 26.70
CA PRO A 5 4.87 -30.15 25.56
C PRO A 5 5.68 -29.96 24.27
N SER A 6 5.49 -30.90 23.35
CA SER A 6 6.08 -30.90 22.01
C SER A 6 5.62 -29.69 21.23
N ALA A 7 6.61 -28.99 20.67
CA ALA A 7 6.56 -28.29 19.38
C ALA A 7 5.17 -27.89 18.87
N ASP A 8 4.71 -26.69 19.25
CA ASP A 8 3.79 -25.90 18.43
C ASP A 8 4.61 -25.39 17.21
N ARG A 9 4.83 -26.31 16.28
CA ARG A 9 5.25 -26.05 14.90
C ARG A 9 3.99 -25.58 14.18
N ASP A 10 4.10 -24.49 13.41
CA ASP A 10 3.13 -24.05 12.40
C ASP A 10 2.01 -23.06 12.79
N ALA A 11 2.34 -21.94 13.45
CA ALA A 11 1.63 -20.69 13.17
C ALA A 11 2.32 -19.95 12.01
N LEU A 12 2.06 -20.41 10.77
CA LEU A 12 2.44 -19.66 9.57
C LEU A 12 1.73 -18.29 9.63
N PRO A 13 2.46 -17.15 9.59
CA PRO A 13 1.82 -15.85 9.67
C PRO A 13 0.84 -15.68 8.50
N ASP A 14 -0.34 -15.15 8.83
CA ASP A 14 -1.50 -14.88 7.98
C ASP A 14 -1.16 -14.80 6.48
N SER A 15 -1.62 -15.79 5.71
CA SER A 15 -1.71 -15.64 4.27
C SER A 15 -2.45 -14.34 3.97
N PRO A 16 -1.91 -13.43 3.12
CA PRO A 16 -2.49 -12.12 2.93
C PRO A 16 -3.90 -12.30 2.37
N ARG A 17 -4.90 -12.06 3.21
CA ARG A 17 -6.29 -12.04 2.75
C ARG A 17 -6.38 -10.98 1.66
N PRO A 18 -7.02 -11.27 0.52
CA PRO A 18 -7.18 -10.27 -0.53
C PRO A 18 -8.01 -9.11 0.02
N VAL A 19 -7.32 -8.02 0.35
CA VAL A 19 -7.97 -6.80 0.80
C VAL A 19 -8.64 -6.15 -0.41
N SER A 20 -9.97 -6.08 -0.38
CA SER A 20 -10.72 -5.37 -1.41
C SER A 20 -10.51 -3.88 -1.23
N LEU A 21 -9.61 -3.30 -2.02
CA LEU A 21 -9.35 -1.86 -2.03
C LEU A 21 -10.52 -1.09 -2.64
N HIS A 22 -10.86 0.05 -2.04
CA HIS A 22 -11.85 0.97 -2.60
C HIS A 22 -11.42 1.46 -4.00
N PRO A 23 -12.34 1.62 -4.97
CA PRO A 23 -11.99 2.05 -6.33
C PRO A 23 -11.21 3.36 -6.39
N ALA A 24 -11.46 4.30 -5.48
CA ALA A 24 -10.68 5.54 -5.38
C ALA A 24 -9.18 5.28 -5.18
N TRP A 25 -8.83 4.36 -4.28
CA TRP A 25 -7.44 3.94 -4.06
C TRP A 25 -6.87 3.22 -5.27
N LEU A 26 -7.67 2.39 -5.96
CA LEU A 26 -7.25 1.75 -7.22
C LEU A 26 -6.89 2.79 -8.29
N THR A 27 -7.68 3.86 -8.41
CA THR A 27 -7.39 4.97 -9.33
C THR A 27 -6.08 5.66 -9.00
N LEU A 28 -5.83 5.96 -7.72
CA LEU A 28 -4.55 6.53 -7.28
C LEU A 28 -3.36 5.61 -7.59
N ILE A 29 -3.49 4.31 -7.31
CA ILE A 29 -2.45 3.32 -7.60
C ILE A 29 -2.17 3.25 -9.11
N ARG A 30 -3.21 3.29 -9.94
CA ARG A 30 -3.06 3.34 -11.41
C ARG A 30 -2.32 4.60 -11.84
N LEU A 31 -2.71 5.76 -11.33
CA LEU A 31 -2.04 7.03 -11.59
C LEU A 31 -0.54 6.94 -11.27
N CYS A 32 -0.18 6.46 -10.07
CA CYS A 32 1.21 6.26 -9.68
C CYS A 32 1.97 5.34 -10.65
N ARG A 33 1.34 4.27 -11.14
CA ARG A 33 1.92 3.37 -12.14
C ARG A 33 2.11 4.04 -13.50
N GLU A 34 1.17 4.87 -13.94
CA GLU A 34 1.22 5.59 -15.23
C GLU A 34 2.32 6.66 -15.24
N ILE A 35 2.53 7.33 -14.11
CA ILE A 35 3.60 8.33 -13.98
C ILE A 35 4.96 7.65 -13.85
N GLY A 36 5.01 6.48 -13.21
CA GLY A 36 6.21 5.67 -13.01
C GLY A 36 7.12 6.21 -11.89
N HIS A 37 7.54 7.47 -12.00
CA HIS A 37 8.35 8.16 -11.00
C HIS A 37 8.05 9.66 -10.99
N GLY A 38 8.00 10.26 -9.80
CA GLY A 38 7.68 11.67 -9.61
C GLY A 38 7.10 11.93 -8.22
N GLU A 39 6.61 13.15 -8.01
CA GLU A 39 6.01 13.56 -6.75
C GLU A 39 4.53 13.88 -6.95
N ILE A 40 3.70 13.45 -5.99
CA ILE A 40 2.33 13.92 -5.87
C ILE A 40 2.38 15.18 -5.01
N GLU A 41 2.23 16.35 -5.63
CA GLU A 41 2.33 17.63 -4.90
C GLU A 41 1.09 17.89 -4.04
N ARG A 42 -0.08 17.38 -4.45
CA ARG A 42 -1.31 17.53 -3.68
C ARG A 42 -2.19 16.29 -3.76
N LEU A 43 -2.39 15.64 -2.61
CA LEU A 43 -3.36 14.57 -2.43
C LEU A 43 -4.44 15.01 -1.44
N ARG A 44 -5.70 15.05 -1.86
CA ARG A 44 -6.82 15.32 -0.98
C ARG A 44 -7.53 14.01 -0.63
N ILE A 45 -7.74 13.81 0.67
CA ILE A 45 -8.45 12.66 1.22
C ILE A 45 -9.72 13.16 1.90
N GLU A 46 -10.84 12.55 1.58
CA GLU A 46 -12.14 12.80 2.22
C GLU A 46 -12.73 11.46 2.63
N ASP A 47 -13.16 11.35 3.89
CA ASP A 47 -13.69 10.10 4.47
C ASP A 47 -12.80 8.87 4.25
N GLY A 48 -11.47 9.08 4.24
CA GLY A 48 -10.48 8.02 4.01
C GLY A 48 -10.29 7.62 2.54
N LEU A 49 -10.87 8.37 1.60
CA LEU A 49 -10.78 8.11 0.17
C LEU A 49 -10.06 9.25 -0.58
N PRO A 50 -9.16 8.93 -1.52
CA PRO A 50 -8.51 9.95 -2.34
C PRO A 50 -9.50 10.53 -3.35
N VAL A 51 -9.74 11.84 -3.28
CA VAL A 51 -10.67 12.56 -4.16
C VAL A 51 -9.96 13.43 -5.20
N LEU A 52 -8.71 13.82 -4.95
CA LEU A 52 -7.90 14.63 -5.88
C LEU A 52 -6.42 14.28 -5.73
N ALA A 53 -5.74 14.04 -6.85
CA ALA A 53 -4.30 13.84 -6.91
C ALA A 53 -3.72 14.73 -8.02
N GLU A 54 -2.97 15.76 -7.63
CA GLU A 54 -2.20 16.61 -8.54
C GLU A 54 -0.74 16.15 -8.51
N VAL A 55 -0.22 15.78 -9.68
CA VAL A 55 1.11 15.21 -9.85
C VAL A 55 1.98 16.21 -10.58
N THR A 56 3.15 16.44 -10.00
CA THR A 56 4.18 17.23 -10.66
C THR A 56 5.35 16.31 -10.96
N ARG A 57 5.64 16.13 -12.26
CA ARG A 57 6.81 15.40 -12.74
C ARG A 57 8.07 16.23 -12.50
N LYS A 58 8.50 16.36 -11.25
CA LYS A 58 9.83 16.87 -10.95
C LYS A 58 10.85 15.78 -11.29
N LYS A 59 11.78 16.14 -12.15
CA LYS A 59 12.93 15.30 -12.50
C LYS A 59 13.75 15.13 -11.23
N VAL A 60 13.61 14.00 -10.54
CA VAL A 60 14.43 13.66 -9.38
C VAL A 60 15.88 13.60 -9.88
N ARG A 61 16.65 14.65 -9.62
CA ARG A 61 18.11 14.59 -9.73
C ARG A 61 18.56 13.93 -8.44
N LEU A 62 18.89 12.64 -8.52
CA LEU A 62 19.72 12.01 -7.51
C LEU A 62 21.05 12.76 -7.54
N THR A 63 21.37 13.50 -6.48
CA THR A 63 22.63 14.24 -6.33
C THR A 63 23.47 13.55 -5.28
#